data_AF-A0A6D2KYY4-F1
#
_entry.id   AF-A0A6D2KYY4-F1
#
_cell.length_a   1.000
_cell.length_b   1.000
_cell.length_c   1.000
_cell.angle_alpha   90.00
_cell.angle_beta   90.00
_cell.angle_gamma   90.00
#
_symmetry.space_group_name_H-M   'P 1'
#
loop_
_entity.id
_entity.type
_entity.pdbx_description
1 polymer ?
#
loop_
_entity_poly.entity_id
_entity_poly.type
_entity_poly.pdbx_seq_one_letter_code
_entity_poly.pdbx_strand_id
1 'polypeptide(L)'
;MQNVCNVCSKWYECIQWKYSESINVGHADHRGAEWWPELSTVDDLVSILTTIVWLASAQHAALNFGQYPYGGYVPNRLPLMRGLIPDESDPEFASFLEDPQKYFFSLMPILLQTTKFMAVVDTLSTHSPDEEYIGERQQPSIWTGDVDIVDVFYGFFTEIRQIEK
;
A
#
# COMPACT_ATOMS: atom_id res chain seq x y z
N MET A 1 -16.99 -41.08 4.02
CA MET A 1 -17.57 -39.74 3.74
C MET A 1 -17.78 -38.87 5.00
N GLN A 2 -17.60 -39.36 6.23
CA GLN A 2 -17.82 -38.55 7.45
C GLN A 2 -16.62 -37.69 7.93
N ASN A 3 -15.39 -37.97 7.47
CA ASN A 3 -14.21 -37.21 7.94
C ASN A 3 -13.94 -35.90 7.17
N VAL A 4 -14.52 -35.72 5.98
CA VAL A 4 -14.35 -34.48 5.18
C VAL A 4 -15.23 -33.35 5.74
N CYS A 5 -16.38 -33.69 6.32
CA CYS A 5 -17.36 -32.73 6.83
C CYS A 5 -16.86 -31.95 8.06
N ASN A 6 -16.14 -32.60 8.99
CA ASN A 6 -15.65 -31.95 10.20
C ASN A 6 -14.46 -31.01 9.97
N VAL A 7 -13.65 -31.26 8.94
CA VAL A 7 -12.51 -30.39 8.59
C VAL A 7 -13.01 -29.14 7.87
N CYS A 8 -13.90 -29.27 6.88
CA CYS A 8 -14.54 -28.12 6.23
C CYS A 8 -15.31 -27.23 7.21
N SER A 9 -16.03 -27.79 8.19
CA SER A 9 -16.74 -26.99 9.23
C SER A 9 -15.78 -26.11 10.02
N LYS A 10 -14.65 -26.69 10.48
CA LYS A 10 -13.67 -25.96 11.28
C LYS A 10 -12.93 -24.87 10.49
N TRP A 11 -12.63 -25.12 9.22
CA TRP A 11 -12.03 -24.10 8.35
C TRP A 11 -12.98 -22.94 8.10
N TYR A 12 -14.24 -23.24 7.81
CA TYR A 12 -15.27 -22.22 7.64
C TYR A 12 -15.44 -21.38 8.91
N GLU A 13 -15.56 -22.02 10.07
CA GLU A 13 -15.63 -21.35 11.38
C GLU A 13 -14.40 -20.46 11.64
N CYS A 14 -13.21 -20.92 11.27
CA CYS A 14 -11.98 -20.15 11.45
C CYS A 14 -11.94 -18.89 10.57
N ILE A 15 -12.30 -19.00 9.28
CA ILE A 15 -12.33 -17.86 8.35
C ILE A 15 -13.40 -16.86 8.79
N GLN A 16 -14.59 -17.33 9.16
CA GLN A 16 -15.67 -16.48 9.69
C GLN A 16 -15.24 -15.74 10.96
N TRP A 17 -14.57 -16.44 11.88
CA TRP A 17 -14.06 -15.83 13.09
C TRP A 17 -13.01 -14.76 12.79
N LYS A 18 -12.05 -15.03 11.89
CA LYS A 18 -11.03 -14.06 11.48
C LYS A 18 -11.60 -12.84 10.78
N TYR A 19 -12.61 -13.04 9.94
CA TYR A 19 -13.31 -11.95 9.30
C TYR A 19 -14.04 -11.06 10.31
N SER A 20 -14.78 -11.68 11.23
CA SER A 20 -15.47 -10.98 12.32
C SER A 20 -14.50 -10.24 13.25
N GLU A 21 -13.35 -10.84 13.61
CA GLU A 21 -12.30 -10.22 14.41
C GLU A 21 -11.72 -8.98 13.70
N SER A 22 -11.48 -9.07 12.39
CA SER A 22 -10.94 -7.98 11.58
C SER A 22 -11.89 -6.77 11.56
N ILE A 23 -13.20 -6.98 11.50
CA ILE A 23 -14.20 -5.90 11.52
C ILE A 23 -14.41 -5.36 12.94
N ASN A 24 -14.64 -6.25 13.91
CA ASN A 24 -15.12 -5.84 15.23
C ASN A 24 -14.00 -5.41 16.19
N VAL A 25 -12.77 -5.87 15.94
CA VAL A 25 -11.58 -5.56 16.74
C VAL A 25 -10.57 -4.78 15.93
N GLY A 26 -10.18 -5.28 14.75
CA GLY A 26 -9.18 -4.64 13.89
C GLY A 26 -9.60 -3.25 13.39
N HIS A 27 -10.82 -3.14 12.88
CA HIS A 27 -11.44 -1.91 12.36
C HIS A 27 -12.69 -1.53 13.18
N ALA A 28 -12.58 -1.59 14.51
CA ALA A 28 -13.70 -1.42 15.43
C ALA A 28 -14.43 -0.08 15.30
N ASP A 29 -13.73 0.97 14.84
CA ASP A 29 -14.26 2.30 14.51
C ASP A 29 -15.20 2.28 13.29
N HIS A 30 -15.00 1.32 12.39
CA HIS A 30 -15.79 1.12 11.19
C HIS A 30 -16.74 -0.07 11.25
N ARG A 31 -16.83 -0.81 12.37
CA ARG A 31 -17.62 -2.05 12.48
C ARG A 31 -19.10 -1.95 12.07
N GLY A 32 -19.68 -0.76 12.14
CA GLY A 32 -21.08 -0.48 11.75
C GLY A 32 -21.26 0.06 10.33
N ALA A 33 -20.20 0.08 9.53
CA ALA A 33 -20.27 0.60 8.17
C ALA A 33 -21.02 -0.35 7.23
N GLU A 34 -21.83 0.21 6.33
CA GLU A 34 -22.65 -0.56 5.39
C GLU A 34 -21.86 -1.17 4.23
N TRP A 35 -20.59 -0.77 4.04
CA TRP A 35 -19.74 -1.20 2.93
C TRP A 35 -18.91 -2.47 3.23
N TRP A 36 -19.02 -3.05 4.42
CA TRP A 36 -18.38 -4.34 4.69
C TRP A 36 -18.95 -5.41 3.77
N PRO A 37 -18.11 -6.14 3.01
CA PRO A 37 -18.60 -7.24 2.19
C PRO A 37 -19.21 -8.33 3.09
N GLU A 38 -20.16 -9.08 2.55
CA GLU A 38 -20.58 -10.31 3.22
C GLU A 38 -19.48 -11.36 3.07
N LEU A 39 -19.51 -12.39 3.93
CA LEU A 39 -18.70 -13.58 3.78
C LEU A 39 -19.63 -14.79 3.81
N SER A 40 -20.53 -14.87 2.83
CA SER A 40 -21.59 -15.88 2.78
C SER A 40 -21.28 -16.95 1.72
N THR A 41 -20.45 -16.62 0.73
CA THR A 41 -20.16 -17.45 -0.45
C THR A 41 -18.66 -17.59 -0.72
N VAL A 42 -18.30 -18.51 -1.62
CA VAL A 42 -16.91 -18.64 -2.11
C VAL A 42 -16.49 -17.39 -2.89
N ASP A 43 -17.40 -16.79 -3.66
CA ASP A 43 -17.11 -15.57 -4.43
C ASP A 43 -16.82 -14.39 -3.51
N ASP A 44 -17.52 -14.29 -2.37
CA ASP A 44 -17.22 -13.30 -1.34
C ASP A 44 -15.81 -13.47 -0.79
N LEU A 45 -15.43 -14.71 -0.46
CA LEU A 45 -14.09 -15.03 0.04
C LEU A 45 -13.01 -14.69 -1.00
N VAL A 46 -13.24 -15.05 -2.27
CA VAL A 46 -12.33 -14.72 -3.38
C VAL A 46 -12.17 -13.20 -3.51
N SER A 47 -13.27 -12.45 -3.47
CA SER A 47 -13.26 -10.98 -3.57
C SER A 47 -12.48 -10.34 -2.42
N ILE A 48 -12.73 -10.78 -1.18
CA ILE A 48 -12.05 -10.27 0.02
C ILE A 48 -10.54 -10.59 -0.05
N LEU A 49 -10.17 -11.83 -0.32
CA LEU A 49 -8.76 -12.23 -0.40
C LEU A 49 -8.03 -11.53 -1.54
N THR A 50 -8.67 -11.39 -2.70
CA THR A 50 -8.10 -10.67 -3.85
C THR A 50 -7.87 -9.21 -3.50
N THR A 51 -8.80 -8.57 -2.79
CA THR A 51 -8.66 -7.18 -2.33
C THR A 51 -7.47 -7.04 -1.37
N ILE A 52 -7.31 -7.96 -0.42
CA ILE A 52 -6.18 -7.94 0.52
C ILE A 52 -4.85 -8.11 -0.22
N VAL A 53 -4.76 -9.09 -1.14
CA VAL A 53 -3.55 -9.32 -1.94
C VAL A 53 -3.23 -8.11 -2.79
N TRP A 54 -4.22 -7.50 -3.45
CA TRP A 54 -4.06 -6.30 -4.26
C TRP A 54 -3.54 -5.10 -3.44
N LEU A 55 -4.15 -4.85 -2.28
CA LEU A 55 -3.75 -3.78 -1.36
C LEU A 55 -2.30 -3.94 -0.89
N ALA A 56 -1.93 -5.15 -0.47
CA ALA A 56 -0.61 -5.46 0.07
C ALA A 56 0.50 -5.51 -1.00
N SER A 57 0.14 -5.70 -2.27
CA SER A 57 1.10 -5.83 -3.37
C SER A 57 1.05 -4.62 -4.30
N ALA A 58 0.32 -4.72 -5.41
CA ALA A 58 0.36 -3.78 -6.51
C ALA A 58 -0.05 -2.35 -6.11
N GLN A 59 -1.09 -2.20 -5.27
CA GLN A 59 -1.50 -0.86 -4.84
C GLN A 59 -0.45 -0.20 -3.95
N HIS A 60 0.08 -0.92 -2.96
CA HIS A 60 1.15 -0.42 -2.12
C HIS A 60 2.38 -0.06 -2.97
N ALA A 61 2.81 -0.95 -3.86
CA ALA A 61 3.96 -0.73 -4.73
C ALA A 61 3.82 0.53 -5.60
N ALA A 62 2.64 0.73 -6.22
CA ALA A 62 2.36 1.88 -7.07
C ALA A 62 2.41 3.23 -6.32
N LEU A 63 2.02 3.25 -5.04
CA LEU A 63 2.04 4.46 -4.21
C LEU A 63 3.39 4.67 -3.48
N ASN A 64 4.13 3.59 -3.24
CA ASN A 64 5.31 3.60 -2.37
C ASN A 64 6.62 3.80 -3.13
N PHE A 65 6.95 2.96 -4.12
CA PHE A 65 8.29 2.95 -4.72
C PHE A 65 8.56 4.13 -5.66
N GLY A 66 7.52 4.88 -6.03
CA GLY A 66 7.64 6.14 -6.74
C GLY A 66 7.97 7.35 -5.85
N GLN A 67 8.00 7.21 -4.52
CA GLN A 67 8.16 8.34 -3.61
C GLN A 67 9.47 9.10 -3.83
N TYR A 68 10.61 8.41 -3.92
CA TYR A 68 11.90 9.05 -4.19
C TYR A 68 12.07 9.42 -5.67
N PRO A 69 11.76 8.56 -6.67
CA PRO A 69 11.86 8.94 -8.07
C PRO A 69 11.14 10.25 -8.42
N TYR A 70 9.97 10.51 -7.83
CA TYR A 70 9.23 11.77 -8.04
C TYR A 70 9.50 12.86 -6.98
N GLY A 71 9.75 12.47 -5.72
CA GLY A 71 9.87 13.39 -4.59
C GLY A 71 11.31 13.73 -4.16
N GLY A 72 12.31 13.03 -4.69
CA GLY A 72 13.72 13.30 -4.41
C GLY A 72 14.16 14.68 -4.90
N TYR A 73 13.53 15.19 -5.96
CA TYR A 73 13.59 16.60 -6.31
C TYR A 73 12.47 17.36 -5.59
N VAL A 74 12.77 17.86 -4.39
CA VAL A 74 11.78 18.47 -3.47
C VAL A 74 10.89 19.56 -4.10
N PRO A 75 11.37 20.44 -5.01
CA PRO A 75 10.49 21.39 -5.68
C PRO A 75 9.32 20.76 -6.44
N ASN A 76 9.45 19.51 -6.91
CA ASN A 76 8.38 18.78 -7.60
C ASN A 76 7.34 18.19 -6.63
N ARG A 77 7.71 17.93 -5.36
CA ARG A 77 6.80 17.38 -4.34
C ARG A 77 7.19 17.87 -2.95
N LEU A 78 6.67 19.05 -2.60
CA LEU A 78 6.97 19.71 -1.33
C LEU A 78 6.27 19.01 -0.15
N PRO A 79 7.00 18.62 0.91
CA PRO A 79 6.38 18.03 2.09
C PRO A 79 5.68 19.06 2.98
N LEU A 80 6.08 20.34 2.89
CA LEU A 80 5.49 21.45 3.64
C LEU A 80 5.80 22.78 2.96
N MET A 81 5.06 23.81 3.37
CA MET A 81 5.34 25.23 3.12
C MET A 81 5.52 25.94 4.46
N ARG A 82 6.47 26.88 4.53
CA ARG A 82 6.80 27.63 5.76
C ARG A 82 5.98 28.91 5.96
N GLY A 83 5.15 29.28 4.99
CA GLY A 83 4.30 30.44 5.06
C GLY A 83 3.10 30.32 4.12
N LEU A 84 2.18 31.27 4.27
CA LEU A 84 1.00 31.39 3.45
C LEU A 84 1.29 32.24 2.20
N ILE A 85 0.31 32.31 1.32
CA ILE A 85 0.29 33.37 0.29
C ILE A 85 -0.06 34.68 1.02
N PRO A 86 0.69 35.77 0.81
CA PRO A 86 0.46 37.03 1.51
C PRO A 86 -0.81 37.70 1.00
N ASP A 87 -1.57 38.33 1.90
CA ASP A 87 -2.70 39.19 1.56
C ASP A 87 -2.20 40.57 1.08
N GLU A 88 -3.03 41.32 0.34
CA GLU A 88 -2.64 42.64 -0.19
C GLU A 88 -2.25 43.65 0.91
N SER A 89 -2.75 43.44 2.14
CA SER A 89 -2.42 44.26 3.30
C SER A 89 -1.06 43.90 3.93
N ASP A 90 -0.50 42.75 3.59
CA ASP A 90 0.73 42.26 4.22
C ASP A 90 1.96 42.98 3.65
N PRO A 91 2.96 43.31 4.48
CA PRO A 91 4.21 43.92 4.00
C PRO A 91 4.92 43.07 2.94
N GLU A 92 4.77 41.75 3.04
CA GLU A 92 5.40 40.76 2.17
C GLU A 92 4.75 40.67 0.78
N PHE A 93 3.54 41.23 0.60
CA PHE A 93 2.84 41.24 -0.69
C PHE A 93 3.63 41.95 -1.78
N ALA A 94 4.31 43.04 -1.43
CA ALA A 94 5.20 43.75 -2.37
C ALA A 94 6.38 42.87 -2.83
N SER A 95 6.96 42.07 -1.93
CA SER A 95 8.04 41.13 -2.26
C SER A 95 7.54 39.97 -3.13
N PHE A 96 6.31 39.50 -2.87
CA PHE A 96 5.66 38.50 -3.70
C PHE A 96 5.41 39.01 -5.14
N LEU A 97 4.93 40.25 -5.30
CA LEU A 97 4.70 40.85 -6.63
C LEU A 97 5.98 41.13 -7.40
N GLU A 98 7.05 41.55 -6.71
CA GLU A 98 8.34 41.85 -7.34
C GLU A 98 9.01 40.58 -7.92
N ASP A 99 9.04 39.49 -7.14
CA ASP A 99 9.60 38.21 -7.57
C ASP A 99 8.85 37.02 -6.94
N PRO A 100 7.78 36.54 -7.60
CA PRO A 100 6.98 35.43 -7.10
C PRO A 100 7.78 34.13 -6.96
N GLN A 101 8.81 33.91 -7.80
CA GLN A 101 9.61 32.69 -7.75
C GLN A 101 10.52 32.68 -6.54
N LYS A 102 11.22 33.79 -6.29
CA LYS A 102 12.04 33.95 -5.08
C LYS A 102 11.19 33.89 -3.82
N TYR A 103 10.00 34.50 -3.84
CA TYR A 103 9.06 34.38 -2.73
C TYR A 103 8.67 32.93 -2.48
N PHE A 104 8.29 32.18 -3.52
CA PHE A 104 7.98 30.75 -3.42
C PHE A 104 9.16 29.92 -2.85
N PHE A 105 10.39 30.12 -3.35
CA PHE A 105 11.57 29.45 -2.79
C PHE A 105 11.85 29.84 -1.34
N SER A 106 11.50 31.07 -0.94
CA SER A 106 11.63 31.50 0.47
C SER A 106 10.64 30.77 1.40
N LEU A 107 9.51 30.28 0.86
CA LEU A 107 8.53 29.48 1.59
C LEU A 107 8.84 27.98 1.60
N MET A 108 9.68 27.50 0.68
CA MET A 108 10.08 26.09 0.63
C MET A 108 10.77 25.63 1.92
N PRO A 109 10.76 24.33 2.23
CA PRO A 109 11.48 23.77 3.38
C PRO A 109 12.96 24.16 3.37
N ILE A 110 13.53 24.38 4.56
CA ILE A 110 14.97 24.63 4.68
C ILE A 110 15.76 23.36 4.34
N LEU A 111 17.06 23.52 4.04
CA LEU A 111 17.94 22.41 3.66
C LEU A 111 17.86 21.20 4.60
N LEU A 112 17.82 21.43 5.92
CA LEU A 112 17.71 20.34 6.90
C LEU A 112 16.38 19.57 6.79
N GLN A 113 15.27 20.27 6.53
CA GLN A 113 13.95 19.65 6.36
C GLN A 113 13.89 18.87 5.03
N THR A 114 14.39 19.47 3.96
CA THR A 114 14.53 18.84 2.64
C THR A 114 15.36 17.57 2.72
N THR A 115 16.52 17.62 3.36
CA THR A 115 17.42 16.45 3.48
C THR A 115 16.77 15.33 4.30
N LYS A 116 16.06 15.67 5.39
CA LYS A 116 15.31 14.68 6.18
C LYS A 116 14.22 14.01 5.36
N PHE A 117 13.45 14.79 4.61
CA PHE A 117 12.40 14.27 3.74
C PHE A 117 12.98 13.34 2.67
N MET A 118 14.04 13.78 1.98
CA MET A 118 14.74 12.98 0.97
C MET A 118 15.23 11.65 1.55
N ALA A 119 15.88 11.67 2.71
CA ALA A 119 16.38 10.45 3.35
C ALA A 119 15.26 9.45 3.69
N VAL A 120 14.12 9.94 4.16
CA VAL A 120 12.95 9.10 4.46
C VAL A 120 12.40 8.49 3.17
N VAL A 121 12.10 9.30 2.15
CA VAL A 121 11.49 8.77 0.92
C VAL A 121 12.45 7.89 0.12
N ASP A 122 13.76 8.10 0.22
CA ASP A 122 14.79 7.23 -0.36
C ASP A 122 14.75 5.84 0.28
N THR A 123 14.78 5.82 1.61
CA THR A 123 14.69 4.58 2.40
C THR A 123 13.40 3.82 2.09
N LEU A 124 12.26 4.52 2.03
CA LEU A 124 10.96 3.90 1.75
C LEU A 124 10.81 3.42 0.30
N SER A 125 11.58 3.97 -0.65
CA SER A 125 11.51 3.59 -2.06
C SER A 125 12.53 2.52 -2.45
N THR A 126 13.40 2.12 -1.53
CA THR A 126 14.45 1.13 -1.78
C THR A 126 13.93 -0.27 -1.51
N HIS A 127 14.09 -1.17 -2.48
CA HIS A 127 13.78 -2.58 -2.29
C HIS A 127 14.87 -3.28 -1.46
N SER A 128 14.45 -4.12 -0.52
CA SER A 128 15.35 -5.00 0.22
C SER A 128 15.99 -6.01 -0.74
N PRO A 129 17.27 -6.38 -0.58
CA PRO A 129 17.86 -7.49 -1.33
C PRO A 129 17.18 -8.84 -1.05
N ASP A 130 16.51 -8.97 0.10
CA ASP A 130 15.80 -10.19 0.51
C ASP A 130 14.29 -10.14 0.19
N GLU A 131 13.84 -9.16 -0.61
CA GLU A 131 12.42 -8.99 -0.97
C GLU A 131 11.86 -10.19 -1.75
N GLU A 132 10.60 -10.54 -1.50
CA GLU A 132 9.84 -11.51 -2.31
C GLU A 132 8.79 -10.77 -3.16
N TYR A 133 8.97 -10.77 -4.48
CA TYR A 133 8.04 -10.09 -5.37
C TYR A 133 6.74 -10.87 -5.61
N ILE A 134 5.72 -10.20 -6.15
CA ILE A 134 4.45 -10.85 -6.45
C ILE A 134 4.65 -12.04 -7.40
N GLY A 135 4.13 -13.21 -6.99
CA GLY A 135 4.31 -14.47 -7.71
C GLY A 135 5.59 -15.22 -7.37
N GLU A 136 6.47 -14.66 -6.55
CA GLU A 136 7.67 -15.33 -6.05
C GLU A 136 7.48 -15.86 -4.62
N ARG A 137 8.27 -16.86 -4.26
CA ARG A 137 8.44 -17.38 -2.90
C ARG A 137 9.84 -17.96 -2.76
N GLN A 138 10.57 -17.67 -1.68
CA GLN A 138 11.90 -18.25 -1.45
C GLN A 138 11.85 -19.78 -1.25
N GLN A 139 10.74 -20.29 -0.72
CA GLN A 139 10.55 -21.71 -0.39
C GLN A 139 9.31 -22.28 -1.08
N PRO A 140 9.30 -22.40 -2.42
CA PRO A 140 8.08 -22.65 -3.20
C PRO A 140 7.47 -24.04 -2.99
N SER A 141 8.24 -25.02 -2.49
CA SER A 141 7.81 -26.42 -2.37
C SER A 141 7.50 -26.89 -0.94
N ILE A 142 7.61 -26.02 0.07
CA ILE A 142 7.45 -26.43 1.49
C ILE A 142 6.43 -25.62 2.28
N TRP A 143 5.85 -24.58 1.69
CA TRP A 143 4.78 -23.79 2.33
C TRP A 143 3.43 -24.52 2.33
N THR A 144 3.28 -25.53 1.46
CA THR A 144 2.14 -26.44 1.42
C THR A 144 2.62 -27.84 1.03
N GLY A 145 1.93 -28.87 1.53
CA GLY A 145 2.13 -30.26 1.10
C GLY A 145 1.21 -30.66 -0.07
N ASP A 146 0.36 -29.74 -0.53
CA ASP A 146 -0.61 -29.96 -1.61
C ASP A 146 0.03 -29.59 -2.96
N VAL A 147 0.24 -30.60 -3.80
CA VAL A 147 0.87 -30.45 -5.12
C VAL A 147 0.00 -29.65 -6.09
N ASP A 148 -1.32 -29.76 -5.99
CA ASP A 148 -2.24 -29.05 -6.90
C ASP A 148 -2.17 -27.55 -6.64
N ILE A 149 -2.05 -27.15 -5.37
CA ILE A 149 -1.86 -25.74 -4.98
C ILE A 149 -0.52 -25.18 -5.48
N VAL A 150 0.55 -25.99 -5.43
CA VAL A 150 1.87 -25.59 -5.96
C VAL A 150 1.79 -25.34 -7.46
N ASP A 151 1.13 -26.22 -8.21
CA ASP A 151 0.97 -26.07 -9.66
C ASP A 151 0.14 -24.84 -10.03
N VAL A 152 -0.94 -24.56 -9.30
CA VAL A 152 -1.74 -23.33 -9.48
C VAL A 152 -0.90 -22.07 -9.22
N PHE A 153 -0.06 -22.08 -8.18
CA PHE A 153 0.84 -20.96 -7.89
C PHE A 153 1.87 -20.74 -9.01
N TYR A 154 2.42 -21.80 -9.60
CA TYR A 154 3.29 -21.70 -10.78
C TYR A 154 2.57 -21.12 -12.00
N GLY A 155 1.28 -21.46 -12.18
CA GLY A 155 0.43 -20.84 -13.19
C GLY A 155 0.36 -19.32 -13.00
N PHE A 156 0.03 -18.87 -11.79
CA PHE A 156 -0.02 -17.45 -11.43
C PHE A 156 1.32 -16.74 -11.65
N PHE A 157 2.43 -17.32 -11.20
CA PHE A 157 3.78 -16.79 -11.46
C PHE A 157 4.05 -16.61 -12.96
N THR A 158 3.65 -17.58 -13.77
CA THR A 158 3.84 -17.53 -15.21
C THR A 158 3.03 -16.40 -15.84
N GLU A 159 1.79 -16.17 -15.41
CA GLU A 159 0.95 -15.07 -15.86
C GLU A 159 1.55 -13.70 -15.49
N ILE A 160 2.03 -13.53 -14.26
CA ILE A 160 2.69 -12.29 -13.82
C ILE A 160 3.89 -11.95 -14.72
N ARG A 161 4.73 -12.94 -15.05
CA ARG A 161 5.87 -12.73 -15.96
C ARG A 161 5.47 -12.46 -17.41
N GLN A 162 4.27 -12.85 -17.82
CA GLN A 162 3.74 -12.48 -19.13
C GLN A 162 3.28 -11.03 -19.14
N ILE A 163 2.67 -10.54 -18.05
CA ILE A 163 2.22 -9.14 -17.93
C ILE A 163 3.42 -8.17 -17.95
N GLU A 164 4.58 -8.57 -17.45
CA GLU A 164 5.80 -7.76 -17.48
C GLU A 164 6.39 -7.54 -18.89
N LYS A 165 6.06 -8.41 -19.86
CA LYS A 165 6.61 -8.38 -21.22
C LYS A 165 5.82 -7.49 -22.18
#